data_AF-A0A073CH08-F1
#
_entry.id   AF-A0A073CH08-F1
#
_cell.length_a   1.000
_cell.length_b   1.000
_cell.length_c   1.000
_cell.angle_alpha   90.00
_cell.angle_beta   90.00
_cell.angle_gamma   90.00
#
_symmetry.space_group_name_H-M   'P 1'
#
loop_
_entity.id
_entity.type
_entity.pdbx_description
1 polymer ?
#
loop_
_entity_poly.entity_id
_entity_poly.type
_entity_poly.pdbx_seq_one_letter_code
_entity_poly.pdbx_strand_id
1 'polypeptide(L)'
;MVPENAIVNCADRWIKDGEILEIGDVRIEAIATSGHTDSHSAYLVNGDRILTGDSLLIRGCGRTDFQSGNSGLLYDNITQKLFTLPDQTAVYPGHDYQGRTVSTIGEEKQFNPRFVDKDRDSFIEMMNNLNLPNPKKIAEAVPANQRCGNKD
;
A
#
# COMPACT_ATOMS: atom_id res chain seq x y z
N MET A 1 5.25 -12.65 9.24
CA MET A 1 6.25 -11.82 8.53
C MET A 1 5.71 -10.40 8.42
N VAL A 2 6.55 -9.38 8.62
CA VAL A 2 6.18 -7.96 8.54
C VAL A 2 7.26 -7.18 7.77
N PRO A 3 6.99 -5.97 7.26
CA PRO A 3 8.03 -5.13 6.66
C PRO A 3 9.13 -4.73 7.65
N GLU A 4 10.36 -4.52 7.17
CA GLU A 4 11.57 -4.28 8.00
C GLU A 4 11.40 -3.15 9.05
N ASN A 5 10.61 -2.12 8.74
CA ASN A 5 10.41 -0.97 9.62
C ASN A 5 9.17 -1.10 10.53
N ALA A 6 8.49 -2.25 10.56
CA ALA A 6 7.29 -2.43 11.37
C ALA A 6 7.62 -2.56 12.87
N ILE A 7 6.90 -1.81 13.70
CA ILE A 7 6.99 -1.85 15.17
C ILE A 7 6.19 -3.05 15.70
N VAL A 8 6.72 -4.26 15.52
CA VAL A 8 6.05 -5.54 15.84
C VAL A 8 7.06 -6.57 16.37
N ASN A 9 7.27 -6.65 17.69
CA ASN A 9 8.30 -7.52 18.28
C ASN A 9 8.00 -9.02 18.20
N CYS A 10 6.73 -9.39 18.02
CA CYS A 10 6.28 -10.79 17.95
C CYS A 10 6.40 -11.41 16.55
N ALA A 11 6.86 -10.66 15.55
CA ALA A 11 6.93 -11.17 14.19
C ALA A 11 8.02 -12.25 14.06
N ASP A 12 7.73 -13.33 13.34
CA ASP A 12 8.73 -14.38 13.11
C ASP A 12 9.87 -13.94 12.18
N ARG A 13 9.61 -12.95 11.30
CA ARG A 13 10.55 -12.46 10.28
C ARG A 13 10.15 -11.07 9.79
N TRP A 14 11.18 -10.29 9.45
CA TRP A 14 11.09 -8.99 8.80
C TRP A 14 11.53 -9.11 7.34
N ILE A 15 10.81 -8.46 6.43
CA ILE A 15 11.05 -8.50 4.98
C ILE A 15 11.53 -7.13 4.51
N LYS A 16 12.65 -7.11 3.76
CA LYS A 16 13.26 -5.90 3.22
C LYS A 16 12.71 -5.52 1.84
N ASP A 17 12.92 -4.28 1.44
CA ASP A 17 12.65 -3.84 0.07
C ASP A 17 13.50 -4.66 -0.93
N GLY A 18 12.87 -5.13 -2.01
CA GLY A 18 13.48 -5.98 -3.03
C GLY A 18 13.71 -7.44 -2.62
N GLU A 19 13.36 -7.83 -1.39
CA GLU A 19 13.52 -9.21 -0.93
C GLU A 19 12.54 -10.15 -1.67
N ILE A 20 13.05 -11.32 -2.07
CA ILE A 20 12.28 -12.34 -2.80
C ILE A 20 11.92 -13.47 -1.84
N LEU A 21 10.64 -13.79 -1.77
CA LEU A 21 10.09 -14.97 -1.12
C LEU A 21 9.70 -15.99 -2.19
N GLU A 22 10.14 -17.22 -2.02
CA GLU A 22 9.78 -18.34 -2.89
C GLU A 22 8.86 -19.31 -2.13
N ILE A 23 7.71 -19.63 -2.72
CA ILE A 23 6.73 -20.58 -2.18
C ILE A 23 6.42 -21.60 -3.28
N GLY A 24 7.17 -22.70 -3.30
CA GLY A 24 7.17 -23.59 -4.46
C GLY A 24 7.63 -22.82 -5.69
N ASP A 25 6.83 -22.87 -6.76
CA ASP A 25 7.10 -22.15 -8.02
C ASP A 25 6.62 -20.68 -8.01
N VAL A 26 6.06 -20.20 -6.89
CA VAL A 26 5.59 -18.81 -6.76
C VAL A 26 6.72 -17.92 -6.27
N ARG A 27 7.09 -16.93 -7.09
CA ARG A 27 8.06 -15.88 -6.73
C ARG A 27 7.32 -14.63 -6.29
N ILE A 28 7.61 -14.14 -5.09
CA ILE A 28 7.00 -12.93 -4.52
C ILE A 28 8.10 -11.94 -4.17
N GLU A 29 8.10 -10.77 -4.81
CA GLU A 29 9.05 -9.70 -4.54
C GLU A 29 8.39 -8.62 -3.68
N ALA A 30 9.02 -8.28 -2.56
CA ALA A 30 8.57 -7.21 -1.69
C ALA A 30 8.99 -5.84 -2.24
N ILE A 31 8.06 -4.90 -2.28
CA ILE A 31 8.28 -3.53 -2.72
C ILE A 31 7.84 -2.61 -1.59
N ALA A 32 8.77 -1.93 -0.94
CA ALA A 32 8.46 -0.97 0.11
C ALA A 32 7.64 0.20 -0.47
N THR A 33 6.46 0.43 0.09
CA THR A 33 5.46 1.40 -0.39
C THR A 33 4.92 2.24 0.76
N SER A 34 5.82 2.72 1.62
CA SER A 34 5.47 3.59 2.74
C SER A 34 4.68 4.83 2.29
N GLY A 35 3.80 5.32 3.14
CA GLY A 35 2.94 6.45 2.82
C GLY A 35 1.57 6.31 3.46
N HIS A 36 0.87 5.19 3.24
CA HIS A 36 -0.34 4.88 4.03
C HIS A 36 0.03 4.65 5.50
N THR A 37 1.08 3.87 5.73
CA THR A 37 1.81 3.76 7.00
C THR A 37 3.30 3.90 6.73
N ASP A 38 4.11 4.11 7.76
CA ASP A 38 5.59 4.13 7.67
C ASP A 38 6.21 2.77 7.31
N SER A 39 5.44 1.70 7.44
CA SER A 39 5.86 0.30 7.33
C SER A 39 5.02 -0.48 6.32
N HIS A 40 4.50 0.20 5.29
CA HIS A 40 3.69 -0.45 4.25
C HIS A 40 4.56 -1.10 3.16
N SER A 41 4.10 -2.22 2.60
CA SER A 41 4.75 -2.90 1.46
C SER A 41 3.72 -3.47 0.50
N ALA A 42 4.08 -3.51 -0.77
CA ALA A 42 3.37 -4.21 -1.82
C ALA A 42 4.15 -5.47 -2.21
N TYR A 43 3.48 -6.43 -2.85
CA TYR A 43 4.09 -7.71 -3.21
C TYR A 43 3.82 -8.03 -4.67
N LEU A 44 4.87 -8.01 -5.50
CA LEU A 44 4.82 -8.38 -6.91
C LEU A 44 4.97 -9.90 -7.02
N VAL A 45 3.92 -10.56 -7.48
CA VAL A 45 3.86 -12.02 -7.61
C VAL A 45 4.08 -12.38 -9.07
N ASN A 46 5.04 -13.27 -9.34
CA ASN A 46 5.39 -13.81 -10.66
C ASN A 46 5.66 -12.75 -11.75
N GLY A 47 5.82 -11.47 -11.39
CA GLY A 47 6.01 -10.36 -12.32
C GLY A 47 4.76 -9.90 -13.07
N ASP A 48 3.57 -10.48 -12.81
CA ASP A 48 2.34 -10.20 -13.57
C ASP A 48 1.18 -9.64 -12.73
N ARG A 49 1.27 -9.73 -11.40
CA ARG A 49 0.25 -9.23 -10.47
C ARG A 49 0.88 -8.64 -9.22
N ILE A 50 0.28 -7.59 -8.69
CA ILE A 50 0.76 -6.91 -7.49
C ILE A 50 -0.33 -6.80 -6.44
N LEU A 51 0.00 -7.22 -5.22
CA LEU A 51 -0.82 -7.03 -4.03
C LEU A 51 -0.40 -5.70 -3.38
N THR A 52 -1.23 -4.65 -3.51
CA THR A 52 -0.83 -3.27 -3.18
C THR A 52 -1.21 -2.83 -1.79
N GLY A 53 -1.91 -3.67 -1.01
CA GLY A 53 -2.47 -3.27 0.28
C GLY A 53 -3.27 -1.96 0.14
N ASP A 54 -3.00 -1.00 1.00
CA ASP A 54 -3.65 0.31 0.97
C ASP A 54 -2.80 1.40 0.33
N SER A 55 -1.65 1.06 -0.29
CA SER A 55 -0.86 2.05 -1.03
C SER A 55 -1.59 2.52 -2.29
N LEU A 56 -1.98 1.60 -3.17
CA LEU A 56 -2.75 1.86 -4.37
C LEU A 56 -4.08 1.10 -4.30
N LEU A 57 -5.19 1.84 -4.42
CA LEU A 57 -6.54 1.29 -4.48
C LEU A 57 -7.12 1.48 -5.88
N ILE A 58 -8.19 0.76 -6.20
CA ILE A 58 -8.87 0.93 -7.50
C ILE A 58 -9.48 2.33 -7.56
N ARG A 59 -8.95 3.18 -8.44
CA ARG A 59 -9.30 4.61 -8.56
C ARG A 59 -9.14 5.37 -7.24
N GLY A 60 -8.15 5.01 -6.43
CA GLY A 60 -7.85 5.70 -5.18
C GLY A 60 -6.49 5.33 -4.58
N CYS A 61 -6.30 5.73 -3.33
CA CYS A 61 -5.20 5.30 -2.46
C CYS A 61 -5.67 5.35 -1.01
N GLY A 62 -4.93 4.72 -0.11
CA GLY A 62 -5.15 4.79 1.33
C GLY A 62 -4.92 6.19 1.87
N ARG A 63 -5.55 6.48 3.02
CA ARG A 63 -5.34 7.74 3.76
C ARG A 63 -3.92 7.83 4.30
N THR A 64 -3.45 9.03 4.63
CA THR A 64 -2.05 9.28 5.04
C THR A 64 -1.93 10.10 6.33
N ASP A 65 -3.03 10.28 7.05
CA ASP A 65 -3.17 11.13 8.23
C ASP A 65 -3.12 10.36 9.57
N PHE A 66 -2.86 9.05 9.53
CA PHE A 66 -2.70 8.17 10.70
C PHE A 66 -1.50 7.23 10.51
N GLN A 67 -1.10 6.51 11.57
CA GLN A 67 -0.08 5.45 11.52
C GLN A 67 1.25 5.89 10.87
N SER A 68 1.69 7.10 11.21
CA SER A 68 2.89 7.75 10.62
C SER A 68 2.82 7.90 9.09
N GLY A 69 1.61 8.03 8.55
CA GLY A 69 1.39 8.22 7.12
C GLY A 69 2.03 9.51 6.58
N ASN A 70 2.31 9.51 5.28
CA ASN A 70 2.95 10.61 4.58
C ASN A 70 2.54 10.61 3.10
N SER A 71 1.79 11.64 2.70
CA SER A 71 1.30 11.81 1.32
C SER A 71 2.42 11.95 0.29
N GLY A 72 3.51 12.62 0.64
CA GLY A 72 4.66 12.76 -0.26
C GLY A 72 5.32 11.42 -0.54
N LEU A 73 5.62 10.64 0.51
CA LEU A 73 6.17 9.29 0.36
C LEU A 73 5.23 8.36 -0.40
N LEU A 74 3.91 8.46 -0.15
CA LEU A 74 2.92 7.66 -0.88
C LEU A 74 2.98 7.96 -2.39
N TYR A 75 2.98 9.24 -2.75
CA TYR A 75 3.09 9.68 -4.14
C TYR A 75 4.39 9.20 -4.78
N ASP A 76 5.53 9.41 -4.10
CA ASP A 76 6.85 9.02 -4.60
C ASP A 76 6.92 7.50 -4.81
N ASN A 77 6.47 6.69 -3.85
CA ASN A 77 6.47 5.23 -3.96
C ASN A 77 5.55 4.73 -5.09
N ILE A 78 4.36 5.30 -5.26
CA ILE A 78 3.44 4.85 -6.32
C ILE A 78 4.00 5.22 -7.69
N THR A 79 4.38 6.48 -7.88
CA THR A 79 4.82 6.99 -9.19
C THR A 79 6.17 6.45 -9.62
N GLN A 80 7.10 6.25 -8.68
CA GLN A 80 8.48 5.83 -8.98
C GLN A 80 8.70 4.33 -8.86
N LYS A 81 7.83 3.58 -8.17
CA LYS A 81 7.95 2.11 -8.04
C LYS A 81 6.80 1.34 -8.68
N LEU A 82 5.54 1.71 -8.40
CA LEU A 82 4.40 0.92 -8.90
C LEU A 82 4.08 1.25 -10.36
N PHE A 83 4.06 2.53 -10.72
CA PHE A 83 3.75 2.97 -12.09
C PHE A 83 4.87 2.73 -13.11
N THR A 84 6.02 2.22 -12.66
CA THR A 84 7.10 1.75 -13.52
C THR A 84 6.94 0.28 -13.93
N LEU A 85 6.00 -0.45 -13.30
CA LEU A 85 5.64 -1.81 -13.72
C LEU A 85 4.90 -1.80 -15.07
N PRO A 86 4.88 -2.94 -15.79
CA PRO A 86 4.13 -3.06 -17.04
C PRO A 86 2.64 -2.73 -16.86
N ASP A 87 2.04 -2.04 -17.83
CA ASP A 87 0.66 -1.57 -17.74
C ASP A 87 -0.36 -2.70 -17.52
N GLN A 88 -0.09 -3.90 -18.04
CA GLN A 88 -0.93 -5.09 -17.87
C GLN A 88 -0.84 -5.75 -16.49
N THR A 89 0.07 -5.29 -15.62
CA THR A 89 0.24 -5.86 -14.27
C THR A 89 -1.07 -5.69 -13.49
N ALA A 90 -1.66 -6.81 -13.06
CA ALA A 90 -2.92 -6.80 -12.34
C ALA A 90 -2.74 -6.23 -10.93
N VAL A 91 -3.58 -5.28 -10.54
CA VAL A 91 -3.55 -4.61 -9.23
C VAL A 91 -4.64 -5.18 -8.34
N TYR A 92 -4.22 -5.79 -7.22
CA TYR A 92 -5.10 -6.33 -6.18
C TYR A 92 -4.93 -5.51 -4.89
N PRO A 93 -5.89 -4.62 -4.56
CA PRO A 93 -5.80 -3.78 -3.37
C PRO A 93 -6.15 -4.57 -2.09
N GLY A 94 -5.80 -4.01 -0.93
CA GLY A 94 -6.21 -4.51 0.38
C GLY A 94 -7.70 -4.27 0.66
N HIS A 95 -8.27 -3.22 0.08
CA HIS A 95 -9.68 -2.85 0.25
C HIS A 95 -10.30 -2.32 -1.04
N ASP A 96 -11.62 -2.46 -1.16
CA ASP A 96 -12.45 -1.73 -2.10
C ASP A 96 -13.82 -1.46 -1.45
N TYR A 97 -14.42 -0.31 -1.79
CA TYR A 97 -15.68 0.15 -1.20
C TYR A 97 -16.80 0.31 -2.24
N GLN A 98 -16.59 -0.19 -3.47
CA GLN A 98 -17.51 -0.10 -4.61
C GLN A 98 -17.79 -1.46 -5.27
N GLY A 99 -17.31 -2.57 -4.69
CA GLY A 99 -17.51 -3.93 -5.20
C GLY A 99 -16.55 -4.34 -6.31
N ARG A 100 -15.46 -3.60 -6.52
CA ARG A 100 -14.42 -3.90 -7.52
C ARG A 100 -13.37 -4.83 -6.91
N THR A 101 -12.80 -5.71 -7.72
CA THR A 101 -11.90 -6.77 -7.25
C THR A 101 -10.47 -6.66 -7.78
N VAL A 102 -10.30 -6.13 -9.00
CA VAL A 102 -9.01 -6.02 -9.68
C VAL A 102 -9.01 -4.81 -10.61
N SER A 103 -7.85 -4.20 -10.80
CA SER A 103 -7.54 -3.18 -11.82
C SER A 103 -6.20 -3.53 -12.47
N THR A 104 -5.59 -2.61 -13.20
CA THR A 104 -4.24 -2.76 -13.75
C THR A 104 -3.42 -1.50 -13.54
N ILE A 105 -2.08 -1.61 -13.61
CA ILE A 105 -1.18 -0.44 -13.51
C ILE A 105 -1.52 0.59 -14.59
N GLY A 106 -1.80 0.15 -15.81
CA GLY A 106 -2.19 1.03 -16.92
C GLY A 106 -3.49 1.77 -16.64
N GLU A 107 -4.50 1.07 -16.12
CA GLU A 107 -5.77 1.69 -15.73
C GLU A 107 -5.60 2.71 -14.60
N GLU A 108 -4.79 2.43 -13.58
CA GLU A 108 -4.57 3.37 -12.48
C GLU A 108 -3.76 4.59 -12.95
N LYS A 109 -2.77 4.43 -13.84
CA LYS A 109 -2.05 5.54 -14.46
C LYS A 109 -2.97 6.46 -15.28
N GLN A 110 -3.96 5.88 -15.98
CA GLN A 110 -4.85 6.63 -16.86
C GLN A 110 -6.08 7.21 -16.15
N PHE A 111 -6.56 6.56 -15.09
CA PHE A 111 -7.89 6.84 -14.55
C PHE A 111 -7.94 7.07 -13.03
N ASN A 112 -6.84 6.90 -12.29
CA ASN A 112 -6.89 7.14 -10.84
C ASN A 112 -6.99 8.64 -10.55
N PRO A 113 -8.11 9.13 -9.99
CA PRO A 113 -8.36 10.56 -9.81
C PRO A 113 -7.40 11.22 -8.80
N ARG A 114 -6.65 10.42 -8.03
CA ARG A 114 -5.63 10.93 -7.12
C ARG A 114 -4.31 11.25 -7.84
N PHE A 115 -3.99 10.56 -8.93
CA PHE A 115 -2.69 10.67 -9.60
C PHE A 115 -2.78 11.33 -10.98
N VAL A 116 -3.90 11.15 -11.69
CA VAL A 116 -4.09 11.74 -13.02
C VAL A 116 -4.12 13.26 -12.93
N ASP A 117 -3.29 13.91 -13.75
CA ASP A 117 -3.10 15.35 -13.81
C ASP A 117 -2.80 15.97 -12.42
N LYS A 118 -2.04 15.24 -11.58
CA LYS A 118 -1.52 15.72 -10.30
C LYS A 118 -0.02 15.58 -10.27
N ASP A 119 0.65 16.67 -9.92
CA ASP A 119 2.01 16.61 -9.43
C ASP A 119 2.03 16.23 -7.94
N ARG A 120 3.23 16.13 -7.38
CA ARG A 120 3.43 15.74 -5.99
C ARG A 120 2.77 16.71 -5.00
N ASP A 121 2.88 18.01 -5.24
CA ASP A 121 2.38 19.03 -4.30
C ASP A 121 0.86 19.11 -4.32
N SER A 122 0.24 19.05 -5.51
CA SER A 122 -1.22 18.98 -5.63
C SER A 122 -1.80 17.69 -5.07
N PHE A 123 -1.08 16.56 -5.17
CA PHE A 123 -1.45 15.32 -4.47
C PHE A 123 -1.43 15.52 -2.95
N ILE A 124 -0.34 16.07 -2.40
CA ILE A 124 -0.20 16.30 -0.95
C ILE A 124 -1.30 17.22 -0.44
N GLU A 125 -1.55 18.34 -1.14
CA GLU A 125 -2.62 19.28 -0.80
C GLU A 125 -3.99 18.60 -0.84
N MET A 126 -4.29 17.81 -1.87
CA MET A 126 -5.54 17.05 -1.96
C MET A 126 -5.71 16.09 -0.78
N MET A 127 -4.67 15.32 -0.44
CA MET A 127 -4.72 14.34 0.64
C MET A 127 -4.94 15.00 2.01
N ASN A 128 -4.30 16.14 2.26
CA ASN A 128 -4.46 16.89 3.51
C ASN A 128 -5.87 17.49 3.69
N ASN A 129 -6.62 17.69 2.59
CA ASN A 129 -7.93 18.32 2.60
C ASN A 129 -9.12 17.33 2.54
N LEU A 130 -8.89 16.03 2.69
CA LEU A 130 -9.97 15.02 2.57
C LEU A 130 -10.99 15.02 3.72
N ASN A 131 -10.65 15.62 4.87
CA ASN A 131 -11.55 15.73 6.04
C ASN A 131 -12.31 14.43 6.37
N LEU A 132 -11.59 13.30 6.38
CA LEU A 132 -12.18 11.98 6.60
C LEU A 132 -12.52 11.77 8.08
N PRO A 133 -13.58 11.01 8.39
CA PRO A 133 -13.86 10.62 9.77
C PRO A 133 -12.71 9.77 10.33
N ASN A 134 -12.56 9.80 11.67
CA ASN A 134 -11.62 8.92 12.36
C ASN A 134 -11.89 7.44 12.01
N PRO A 135 -10.85 6.62 11.78
CA PRO A 135 -11.08 5.21 11.48
C PRO A 135 -11.70 4.50 12.68
N LYS A 136 -12.88 3.88 12.47
CA LYS A 136 -13.76 3.37 13.53
C LYS A 136 -13.09 2.39 14.51
N LYS A 137 -12.09 1.63 14.04
CA LYS A 137 -11.44 0.56 14.80
C LYS A 137 -9.95 0.80 15.08
N ILE A 138 -9.41 1.98 14.77
CA ILE A 138 -7.95 2.19 14.86
C ILE A 138 -7.39 1.93 16.26
N ALA A 139 -8.11 2.34 17.30
CA ALA A 139 -7.70 2.17 18.70
C ALA A 139 -7.73 0.70 19.17
N GLU A 140 -8.48 -0.17 18.51
CA GLU A 140 -8.55 -1.61 18.79
C GLU A 140 -7.57 -2.39 17.90
N ALA A 141 -7.62 -2.12 16.59
CA ALA A 141 -6.92 -2.89 15.59
C ALA A 141 -5.41 -2.65 15.58
N VAL A 142 -4.95 -1.41 15.77
CA VAL A 142 -3.50 -1.12 15.74
C VAL A 142 -2.75 -1.83 16.88
N PRO A 143 -3.16 -1.72 18.16
CA PRO A 143 -2.49 -2.45 19.24
C PRO A 143 -2.59 -3.98 19.11
N ALA A 144 -3.70 -4.50 18.57
CA ALA A 144 -3.83 -5.94 18.30
C ALA A 144 -2.85 -6.39 17.21
N ASN A 145 -2.75 -5.66 16.11
CA ASN A 145 -1.86 -5.98 14.99
C ASN A 145 -0.38 -5.86 15.37
N GLN A 146 -0.02 -4.88 16.22
CA GLN A 146 1.34 -4.75 16.76
C GLN A 146 1.75 -5.91 17.68
N ARG A 147 0.76 -6.67 18.18
CA ARG A 147 0.94 -7.90 18.94
C ARG A 147 0.64 -9.15 18.10
N CYS A 148 0.70 -9.05 16.79
CA CYS A 148 0.49 -10.18 15.87
C CYS A 148 -0.90 -10.83 16.03
N GLY A 149 -1.91 -10.07 16.48
CA GLY A 149 -3.25 -10.56 16.74
C GLY A 149 -3.41 -11.29 18.09
N ASN A 150 -2.38 -11.30 18.94
CA ASN A 150 -2.48 -11.86 20.28
C ASN A 150 -3.39 -11.02 21.18
N LYS A 151 -4.14 -11.70 22.05
CA LYS A 151 -5.14 -11.08 22.93
C LYS A 151 -4.57 -10.61 24.28
N ASP A 152 -3.35 -11.01 24.59
CA ASP A 152 -2.65 -10.70 25.85
C ASP A 152 -2.01 -9.31 25.83
#